data_AF-A0A6C0DJE4-F1
#
_entry.id   AF-A0A6C0DJE4-F1
#
_cell.length_a   1.000
_cell.length_b   1.000
_cell.length_c   1.000
_cell.angle_alpha   90.00
_cell.angle_beta   90.00
_cell.angle_gamma   90.00
#
_symmetry.space_group_name_H-M   'P 1'
#
loop_
_entity.id
_entity.type
_entity.pdbx_description
1 polymer ?
#
loop_
_entity_poly.entity_id
_entity_poly.type
_entity_poly.pdbx_seq_one_letter_code
_entity_poly.pdbx_strand_id
1 'polypeptide(L)'
;MATNSYFNIITFLLTTVFYYLALKPRLKYNDLVNDNQYKTYLQKNYLYLGVYFLLILIIQFTVNTSIVTTKCGGNVTENLGASGLLTFVPWTLIFGVVIIVLVAYPGFKSSFSDVIGYFYVSGSANKILTELLVNTKINDQMDKENMDPSRKKQLEQAADMIIKICGNTSILINQIVPSNFIEYWNLLRPLMKDEYKMDGSHADEKRNELFELVVTRDNVGEAMWYIYTGLLICSIVQLKISTRACMTNPKQIAKNYQNYLDEQIASDAKQKQATSTVYTITN
;
A
#
# COMPACT_ATOMS: atom_id res chain seq x y z
N MET A 1 14.80 -16.64 -17.26
CA MET A 1 13.34 -16.47 -17.04
C MET A 1 13.02 -15.78 -15.70
N ALA A 2 13.66 -16.17 -14.58
CA ALA A 2 13.44 -15.55 -13.27
C ALA A 2 13.72 -14.03 -13.22
N THR A 3 14.79 -13.56 -13.87
CA THR A 3 15.21 -12.14 -13.87
C THR A 3 14.13 -11.18 -14.38
N ASN A 4 13.35 -11.60 -15.38
CA ASN A 4 12.31 -10.77 -15.99
C ASN A 4 11.05 -10.68 -15.13
N SER A 5 10.78 -11.70 -14.30
CA SER A 5 9.61 -11.72 -13.43
C SER A 5 9.72 -10.71 -12.29
N TYR A 6 10.91 -10.58 -11.70
CA TYR A 6 11.16 -9.63 -10.61
C TYR A 6 11.03 -8.18 -11.06
N PHE A 7 11.36 -7.87 -12.32
CA PHE A 7 11.33 -6.51 -12.82
C PHE A 7 9.91 -5.91 -12.84
N ASN A 8 8.88 -6.71 -13.16
CA ASN A 8 7.47 -6.27 -13.06
C ASN A 8 7.06 -5.93 -11.62
N ILE A 9 7.44 -6.79 -10.68
CA ILE A 9 7.12 -6.60 -9.26
C ILE A 9 7.83 -5.37 -8.71
N ILE A 10 9.14 -5.24 -8.97
CA ILE A 10 9.94 -4.12 -8.48
C ILE A 10 9.40 -2.79 -9.02
N THR A 11 9.12 -2.71 -10.32
CA THR A 11 8.59 -1.48 -10.93
C THR A 11 7.23 -1.12 -10.35
N PHE A 12 6.32 -2.10 -10.16
CA PHE A 12 5.04 -1.87 -9.49
C PHE A 12 5.20 -1.35 -8.05
N LEU A 13 6.08 -1.99 -7.26
CA LEU A 13 6.31 -1.58 -5.87
C LEU A 13 6.89 -0.16 -5.80
N LEU A 14 7.86 0.17 -6.67
CA LEU A 14 8.43 1.52 -6.74
C LEU A 14 7.37 2.56 -7.14
N THR A 15 6.50 2.26 -8.11
CA THR A 15 5.39 3.16 -8.47
C THR A 15 4.41 3.35 -7.31
N THR A 16 4.13 2.29 -6.55
CA THR A 16 3.25 2.35 -5.38
C THR A 16 3.87 3.18 -4.26
N VAL A 17 5.15 2.99 -3.96
CA VAL A 17 5.88 3.83 -3.00
C VAL A 17 5.90 5.29 -3.46
N PHE A 18 6.19 5.55 -4.74
CA PHE A 18 6.16 6.90 -5.30
C PHE A 18 4.78 7.56 -5.14
N TYR A 19 3.69 6.82 -5.36
CA TYR A 19 2.34 7.34 -5.14
C TYR A 19 2.14 7.82 -3.70
N TYR A 20 2.48 7.01 -2.69
CA TYR A 20 2.29 7.39 -1.28
C TYR A 20 3.26 8.49 -0.80
N LEU A 21 4.46 8.59 -1.37
CA LEU A 21 5.44 9.59 -0.97
C LEU A 21 5.26 10.95 -1.66
N ALA A 22 4.85 10.96 -2.93
CA ALA A 22 4.88 12.18 -3.76
C ALA A 22 3.52 12.62 -4.31
N LEU A 23 2.59 11.69 -4.59
CA LEU A 23 1.34 12.03 -5.28
C LEU A 23 0.13 12.10 -4.36
N LYS A 24 0.00 11.17 -3.40
CA LYS A 24 -1.19 11.04 -2.58
C LYS A 24 -1.33 12.26 -1.65
N PRO A 25 -2.44 13.01 -1.70
CA PRO A 25 -2.66 14.13 -0.79
C PRO A 25 -2.86 13.61 0.63
N ARG A 26 -2.29 14.33 1.61
CA ARG A 26 -2.48 14.01 3.04
C ARG A 26 -3.77 14.65 3.54
N LEU A 27 -4.62 13.85 4.18
CA LEU A 27 -5.82 14.35 4.85
C LEU A 27 -5.40 14.98 6.18
N LYS A 28 -5.72 16.26 6.39
CA LYS A 28 -5.51 16.95 7.67
C LYS A 28 -6.84 17.10 8.42
N TYR A 29 -6.77 17.32 9.73
CA TYR A 29 -7.95 17.50 10.56
C TYR A 29 -8.83 18.66 10.08
N ASN A 30 -8.23 19.78 9.69
CA ASN A 30 -8.96 20.94 9.17
C ASN A 30 -9.73 20.62 7.88
N ASP A 31 -9.18 19.73 7.04
CA ASP A 31 -9.86 19.28 5.83
C ASP A 31 -11.09 18.45 6.18
N LEU A 32 -11.08 17.69 7.28
CA LEU A 32 -12.21 16.86 7.73
C LEU A 32 -13.36 17.71 8.30
N VAL A 33 -13.05 18.77 9.04
CA VAL A 33 -14.07 19.60 9.72
C VAL A 33 -14.76 20.57 8.76
N ASN A 34 -14.08 21.00 7.70
CA ASN A 34 -14.63 21.95 6.73
C ASN A 34 -15.12 21.22 5.47
N ASP A 35 -16.44 21.18 5.27
CA ASP A 35 -17.08 20.50 4.13
C ASP A 35 -16.49 20.88 2.76
N ASN A 36 -16.14 22.15 2.55
CA ASN A 36 -15.58 22.62 1.28
C ASN A 36 -14.14 22.14 1.09
N GLN A 37 -13.33 22.14 2.16
CA GLN A 37 -11.97 21.60 2.13
C GLN A 37 -11.99 20.09 1.98
N TYR A 38 -12.92 19.40 2.63
CA TYR A 38 -13.10 17.95 2.50
C TYR A 38 -13.43 17.55 1.06
N LYS A 39 -14.39 18.23 0.43
CA LYS A 39 -14.74 17.99 -0.99
C LYS A 39 -13.54 18.23 -1.91
N THR A 40 -12.78 19.30 -1.65
CA THR A 40 -11.56 19.62 -2.43
C THR A 40 -10.49 18.54 -2.25
N TYR A 41 -10.30 18.05 -1.02
CA TYR A 41 -9.40 16.95 -0.72
C TYR A 41 -9.81 15.68 -1.48
N LEU A 42 -11.09 15.30 -1.44
CA LEU A 42 -11.58 14.10 -2.12
C LEU A 42 -11.37 14.19 -3.64
N GLN A 43 -11.67 15.33 -4.25
CA GLN A 43 -11.43 15.54 -5.68
C GLN A 43 -9.95 15.36 -6.04
N LYS A 44 -9.04 15.97 -5.27
CA LYS A 44 -7.59 15.79 -5.47
C LYS A 44 -7.19 14.33 -5.26
N ASN A 45 -7.67 13.69 -4.20
CA ASN A 45 -7.35 12.30 -3.89
C ASN A 45 -7.76 11.36 -5.04
N TYR A 46 -8.98 11.51 -5.59
CA TYR A 46 -9.43 10.70 -6.72
C TYR A 46 -8.70 11.03 -8.02
N LEU A 47 -8.35 12.29 -8.27
CA LEU A 47 -7.53 12.67 -9.41
C LEU A 47 -6.16 11.97 -9.35
N TYR A 48 -5.44 12.10 -8.23
CA TYR A 48 -4.13 11.48 -8.06
C TYR A 48 -4.19 9.94 -8.04
N LEU A 49 -5.30 9.37 -7.54
CA LEU A 49 -5.55 7.94 -7.62
C LEU A 49 -5.73 7.47 -9.08
N GLY A 50 -6.44 8.25 -9.91
CA GLY A 50 -6.55 7.99 -11.34
C GLY A 50 -5.21 8.11 -12.07
N VAL A 51 -4.39 9.12 -11.73
CA VAL A 51 -3.02 9.26 -12.24
C VAL A 51 -2.15 8.07 -11.85
N TYR A 52 -2.22 7.62 -10.59
CA TYR A 52 -1.51 6.43 -10.11
C TYR A 52 -1.91 5.17 -10.89
N PHE A 53 -3.21 4.95 -11.09
CA PHE A 53 -3.71 3.82 -11.88
C PHE A 53 -3.18 3.84 -13.32
N LEU A 54 -3.20 5.01 -13.97
CA LEU A 54 -2.67 5.19 -15.32
C LEU A 54 -1.15 4.97 -15.39
N LEU A 55 -0.39 5.47 -14.40
CA LEU A 55 1.05 5.24 -14.30
C LEU A 55 1.38 3.75 -14.20
N ILE A 56 0.65 3.01 -13.36
CA ILE A 56 0.79 1.55 -13.27
C ILE A 56 0.56 0.90 -14.63
N LEU A 57 -0.55 1.23 -15.31
CA LEU A 57 -0.88 0.63 -16.60
C LEU A 57 0.23 0.86 -17.64
N ILE A 58 0.75 2.09 -17.74
CA ILE A 58 1.81 2.43 -18.69
C ILE A 58 3.11 1.69 -18.37
N ILE A 59 3.53 1.71 -17.10
CA ILE A 59 4.78 1.08 -16.66
C ILE A 59 4.70 -0.43 -16.86
N GLN A 60 3.61 -1.06 -16.39
CA GLN A 60 3.42 -2.50 -16.52
C GLN A 60 3.29 -2.93 -17.97
N PHE A 61 2.64 -2.13 -18.82
CA PHE A 61 2.56 -2.42 -20.25
C PHE A 61 3.93 -2.36 -20.92
N THR A 62 4.74 -1.36 -20.59
CA THR A 62 6.12 -1.22 -21.11
C THR A 62 6.97 -2.42 -20.70
N VAL A 63 6.92 -2.78 -19.41
CA VAL A 63 7.68 -3.93 -18.90
C VAL A 63 7.19 -5.24 -19.53
N ASN A 64 5.88 -5.50 -19.53
CA ASN A 64 5.32 -6.71 -20.14
C ASN A 64 5.67 -6.84 -21.61
N THR A 65 5.63 -5.72 -22.37
CA THR A 65 6.02 -5.73 -23.78
C THR A 65 7.49 -6.07 -23.97
N SER A 66 8.37 -5.56 -23.10
CA SER A 66 9.78 -5.93 -23.09
C SER A 66 9.95 -7.44 -22.84
N ILE A 67 9.28 -7.99 -21.83
CA ILE A 67 9.36 -9.41 -21.49
C ILE A 67 8.84 -10.30 -22.62
N VAL A 68 7.71 -9.95 -23.23
CA VAL A 68 7.15 -10.69 -24.36
C VAL A 68 8.10 -10.64 -25.55
N THR A 69 8.69 -9.48 -25.85
CA THR A 69 9.65 -9.32 -26.95
C THR A 69 10.92 -10.14 -26.71
N THR A 70 11.45 -10.16 -25.49
CA THR A 70 12.60 -11.02 -25.15
C THR A 70 12.26 -12.50 -25.27
N LYS A 71 11.04 -12.91 -24.91
CA LYS A 71 10.60 -14.31 -24.99
C LYS A 71 10.34 -14.76 -26.43
N CYS A 72 9.61 -13.96 -27.19
CA CYS A 72 9.08 -14.34 -28.50
C CYS A 72 9.90 -13.84 -29.68
N GLY A 73 10.90 -13.00 -29.45
CA GLY A 73 11.61 -12.30 -30.51
C GLY A 73 10.73 -11.26 -31.20
N GLY A 74 11.17 -10.81 -32.37
CA GLY A 74 10.49 -9.76 -33.14
C GLY A 74 10.74 -8.36 -32.59
N ASN A 75 10.02 -7.40 -33.14
CA ASN A 75 10.05 -6.01 -32.67
C ASN A 75 8.89 -5.73 -31.71
N VAL A 76 9.03 -4.65 -30.93
CA VAL A 76 8.02 -4.18 -29.97
C VAL A 76 6.62 -4.04 -30.61
N THR A 77 6.56 -3.57 -31.86
CA THR A 77 5.31 -3.36 -32.61
C THR A 77 4.57 -4.66 -32.91
N GLU A 78 5.29 -5.75 -33.18
CA GLU A 78 4.71 -7.06 -33.48
C GLU A 78 4.11 -7.72 -32.22
N ASN A 79 4.70 -7.42 -31.06
CA ASN A 79 4.27 -7.95 -29.76
C ASN A 79 3.31 -7.02 -29.01
N LEU A 80 2.91 -5.90 -29.60
CA LEU A 80 2.20 -4.82 -28.90
C LEU A 80 0.76 -5.20 -28.51
N GLY A 81 -0.05 -5.68 -29.46
CA GLY A 81 -1.44 -6.06 -29.18
C GLY A 81 -1.53 -7.24 -28.21
N ALA A 82 -0.63 -8.19 -28.39
CA ALA A 82 -0.38 -9.32 -27.51
C ALA A 82 -0.12 -8.92 -26.05
N SER A 83 0.79 -7.97 -25.84
CA SER A 83 1.20 -7.49 -24.52
C SER A 83 0.14 -6.57 -23.90
N GLY A 84 -0.61 -5.85 -24.74
CA GLY A 84 -1.70 -4.99 -24.33
C GLY A 84 -2.82 -5.78 -23.69
N LEU A 85 -3.30 -6.84 -24.35
CA LEU A 85 -4.35 -7.69 -23.81
C LEU A 85 -3.93 -8.35 -22.48
N LEU A 86 -2.69 -8.83 -22.41
CA LEU A 86 -2.15 -9.47 -21.20
C LEU A 86 -1.93 -8.48 -20.05
N THR A 87 -1.84 -7.18 -20.32
CA THR A 87 -1.64 -6.16 -19.29
C THR A 87 -2.97 -5.50 -18.92
N PHE A 88 -3.60 -4.80 -19.86
CA PHE A 88 -4.73 -3.93 -19.58
C PHE A 88 -5.94 -4.70 -19.03
N VAL A 89 -6.21 -5.92 -19.51
CA VAL A 89 -7.36 -6.70 -19.03
C VAL A 89 -7.23 -7.08 -17.56
N PRO A 90 -6.19 -7.83 -17.12
CA PRO A 90 -6.09 -8.19 -15.71
C PRO A 90 -5.86 -6.99 -14.80
N TRP A 91 -5.07 -5.99 -15.22
CA TRP A 91 -4.87 -4.79 -14.40
C TRP A 91 -6.16 -3.98 -14.25
N THR A 92 -6.93 -3.77 -15.31
CA THR A 92 -8.18 -3.00 -15.19
C THR A 92 -9.26 -3.75 -14.44
N LEU A 93 -9.46 -5.04 -14.76
CA LEU A 93 -10.55 -5.81 -14.17
C LEU A 93 -10.28 -6.27 -12.74
N ILE A 94 -9.02 -6.46 -12.34
CA ILE A 94 -8.70 -6.90 -10.98
C ILE A 94 -8.28 -5.69 -10.14
N PHE A 95 -7.23 -4.98 -10.55
CA PHE A 95 -6.71 -3.85 -9.75
C PHE A 95 -7.69 -2.68 -9.73
N GLY A 96 -8.27 -2.34 -10.88
CA GLY A 96 -9.29 -1.28 -10.96
C GLY A 96 -10.52 -1.58 -10.11
N VAL A 97 -10.99 -2.83 -10.09
CA VAL A 97 -12.10 -3.24 -9.21
C VAL A 97 -11.73 -3.13 -7.74
N VAL A 98 -10.53 -3.57 -7.33
CA VAL A 98 -10.07 -3.39 -5.94
C VAL A 98 -10.04 -1.91 -5.55
N ILE A 99 -9.52 -1.03 -6.42
CA ILE A 99 -9.55 0.42 -6.18
C ILE A 99 -10.99 0.91 -5.93
N ILE A 100 -11.94 0.51 -6.79
CA ILE A 100 -13.35 0.92 -6.65
C ILE A 100 -13.93 0.40 -5.33
N VAL A 101 -13.64 -0.86 -4.96
CA VAL A 101 -14.10 -1.44 -3.69
C VAL A 101 -13.58 -0.65 -2.49
N LEU A 102 -12.29 -0.29 -2.48
CA LEU A 102 -11.71 0.49 -1.36
C LEU A 102 -12.25 1.92 -1.28
N VAL A 103 -12.63 2.52 -2.41
CA VAL A 103 -13.26 3.85 -2.45
C VAL A 103 -14.71 3.79 -2.00
N ALA A 104 -15.48 2.80 -2.46
CA ALA A 104 -16.90 2.67 -2.13
C ALA A 104 -17.13 2.13 -0.71
N TYR A 105 -16.24 1.25 -0.24
CA TYR A 105 -16.32 0.59 1.05
C TYR A 105 -15.02 0.78 1.84
N PRO A 106 -14.81 1.96 2.47
CA PRO A 106 -13.57 2.26 3.20
C PRO A 106 -13.30 1.28 4.34
N GLY A 107 -14.35 0.68 4.93
CA GLY A 107 -14.22 -0.37 5.92
C GLY A 107 -13.43 -1.59 5.45
N PHE A 108 -13.32 -1.83 4.13
CA PHE A 108 -12.53 -2.96 3.61
C PHE A 108 -11.02 -2.81 3.89
N LYS A 109 -10.54 -1.57 4.07
CA LYS A 109 -9.16 -1.28 4.47
C LYS A 109 -8.83 -1.83 5.87
N SER A 110 -9.84 -2.00 6.73
CA SER A 110 -9.67 -2.48 8.11
C SER A 110 -8.96 -3.82 8.20
N SER A 111 -9.23 -4.70 7.23
CA SER A 111 -8.62 -6.04 7.12
C SER A 111 -7.10 -6.02 7.23
N PHE A 112 -6.44 -5.02 6.64
CA PHE A 112 -5.00 -4.82 6.76
C PHE A 112 -4.61 -3.72 7.75
N SER A 113 -5.42 -2.66 7.90
CA SER A 113 -5.07 -1.56 8.82
C SER A 113 -5.09 -1.99 10.28
N ASP A 114 -5.94 -2.94 10.66
CA ASP A 114 -6.09 -3.35 12.06
C ASP A 114 -5.03 -4.38 12.48
N VAL A 115 -4.37 -4.98 11.49
CA VAL A 115 -3.24 -5.89 11.69
C VAL A 115 -1.93 -5.18 11.39
N ILE A 116 -1.64 -4.92 10.11
CA ILE A 116 -0.36 -4.36 9.66
C ILE A 116 -0.27 -2.87 10.01
N GLY A 117 -1.34 -2.12 9.77
CA GLY A 117 -1.42 -0.72 10.16
C GLY A 117 -1.23 -0.54 11.66
N TYR A 118 -1.91 -1.37 12.46
CA TYR A 118 -1.77 -1.39 13.91
C TYR A 118 -0.31 -1.60 14.34
N PHE A 119 0.37 -2.63 13.83
CA PHE A 119 1.78 -2.85 14.17
C PHE A 119 2.65 -1.64 13.80
N TYR A 120 2.38 -0.99 12.67
CA TYR A 120 3.11 0.20 12.24
C TYR A 120 2.90 1.41 13.17
N VAL A 121 1.68 1.61 13.70
CA VAL A 121 1.34 2.82 14.48
C VAL A 121 1.27 2.60 16.00
N SER A 122 1.25 1.35 16.47
CA SER A 122 0.95 0.97 17.86
C SER A 122 1.80 1.68 18.92
N GLY A 123 3.11 1.82 18.67
CA GLY A 123 4.03 2.50 19.60
C GLY A 123 3.69 3.98 19.76
N SER A 124 3.48 4.69 18.65
CA SER A 124 3.07 6.09 18.65
C SER A 124 1.66 6.28 19.22
N ALA A 125 0.74 5.35 18.91
CA ALA A 125 -0.63 5.37 19.43
C ALA A 125 -0.63 5.23 20.95
N ASN A 126 0.15 4.29 21.48
CA ASN A 126 0.28 4.10 22.92
C ASN A 126 0.82 5.34 23.61
N LYS A 127 1.85 5.98 23.04
CA LYS A 127 2.43 7.23 23.58
C LYS A 127 1.37 8.35 23.62
N ILE A 128 0.72 8.62 22.50
CA ILE A 128 -0.29 9.70 22.40
C ILE A 128 -1.46 9.42 23.33
N LEU A 129 -2.01 8.20 23.33
CA LEU A 129 -3.18 7.87 24.15
C LEU A 129 -2.88 7.86 25.64
N THR A 130 -1.68 7.45 26.07
CA THR A 130 -1.25 7.52 27.48
C THR A 130 -0.98 8.95 27.93
N GLU A 131 -0.51 9.81 27.02
CA GLU A 131 -0.33 11.23 27.31
C GLU A 131 -1.67 11.96 27.37
N LEU A 132 -2.60 11.63 26.47
CA LEU A 132 -3.91 12.27 26.33
C LEU A 132 -4.88 11.87 27.44
N LEU A 133 -4.96 10.59 27.78
CA LEU A 133 -5.95 10.04 28.70
C LEU A 133 -5.45 10.05 30.14
N VAL A 134 -6.37 10.27 31.09
CA VAL A 134 -6.10 10.02 32.51
C VAL A 134 -5.82 8.52 32.68
N ASN A 135 -4.79 8.20 33.46
CA ASN A 135 -4.35 6.82 33.67
C ASN A 135 -5.54 5.96 34.13
N THR A 136 -5.87 4.89 33.41
CA THR A 136 -7.03 4.00 33.66
C THR A 136 -6.97 3.23 34.98
N LYS A 137 -5.98 3.48 35.85
CA LYS A 137 -6.02 3.16 37.28
C LYS A 137 -6.97 4.13 38.00
N ILE A 138 -8.20 4.14 37.52
CA ILE A 138 -9.30 5.04 37.89
C ILE A 138 -9.80 4.78 39.31
N ASN A 139 -9.48 3.62 39.91
CA ASN A 139 -9.89 3.30 41.28
C ASN A 139 -9.21 4.15 42.37
N ASP A 140 -7.97 4.64 42.17
CA ASP A 140 -7.25 5.33 43.26
C ASP A 140 -7.48 6.84 43.32
N GLN A 141 -8.03 7.45 42.26
CA GLN A 141 -8.32 8.89 42.18
C GLN A 141 -9.81 9.22 42.35
N MET A 142 -10.71 8.29 42.01
CA MET A 142 -12.16 8.47 42.18
C MET A 142 -12.62 8.52 43.65
N ASP A 143 -11.82 7.97 44.57
CA ASP A 143 -12.10 7.97 46.00
C ASP A 143 -11.48 9.17 46.74
N LYS A 144 -10.65 9.98 46.05
CA LYS A 144 -9.88 11.07 46.68
C LYS A 144 -10.41 12.48 46.40
N GLU A 145 -11.31 12.65 45.44
CA GLU A 145 -11.91 13.95 45.14
C GLU A 145 -13.42 13.92 45.32
N ASN A 146 -13.96 14.97 45.97
CA ASN A 146 -15.39 15.28 46.04
C ASN A 146 -15.91 15.66 44.64
N MET A 147 -15.92 14.72 43.71
CA MET A 147 -16.43 14.91 42.36
C MET A 147 -17.95 14.91 42.36
N ASP A 148 -18.53 15.77 41.52
CA ASP A 148 -19.96 15.82 41.28
C ASP A 148 -20.50 14.42 40.84
N PRO A 149 -21.61 13.92 41.42
CA PRO A 149 -22.14 12.59 41.13
C PRO A 149 -22.45 12.32 39.66
N SER A 150 -22.79 13.37 38.88
CA SER A 150 -23.06 13.23 37.45
C SER A 150 -21.79 12.99 36.63
N ARG A 151 -20.69 13.65 37.02
CA ARG A 151 -19.37 13.51 36.40
C ARG A 151 -18.74 12.15 36.72
N LYS A 152 -18.94 11.65 37.95
CA LYS A 152 -18.51 10.31 38.37
C LYS A 152 -19.14 9.22 37.50
N LYS A 153 -20.45 9.28 37.27
CA LYS A 153 -21.18 8.31 36.45
C LYS A 153 -20.77 8.31 34.96
N GLN A 154 -20.52 9.49 34.38
CA GLN A 154 -20.06 9.60 32.99
C GLN A 154 -18.64 9.08 32.81
N LEU A 155 -17.76 9.36 33.78
CA LEU A 155 -16.40 8.82 33.82
C LEU A 155 -16.41 7.30 33.97
N GLU A 156 -17.22 6.75 34.87
CA GLU A 156 -17.37 5.29 35.05
C GLU A 156 -17.87 4.61 33.77
N GLN A 157 -18.88 5.17 33.10
CA GLN A 157 -19.42 4.58 31.87
C GLN A 157 -18.42 4.61 30.71
N ALA A 158 -17.71 5.73 30.53
CA ALA A 158 -16.71 5.86 29.48
C ALA A 158 -15.45 5.02 29.81
N ALA A 159 -15.05 4.95 31.08
CA ALA A 159 -13.94 4.13 31.55
C ALA A 159 -14.26 2.63 31.46
N ASP A 160 -15.45 2.20 31.89
CA ASP A 160 -15.89 0.80 31.77
C ASP A 160 -15.98 0.36 30.32
N MET A 161 -16.45 1.23 29.43
CA MET A 161 -16.50 0.94 27.99
C MET A 161 -15.08 0.80 27.42
N ILE A 162 -14.14 1.68 27.78
CA ILE A 162 -12.75 1.56 27.33
C ILE A 162 -12.03 0.38 27.97
N ILE A 163 -12.23 0.08 29.25
CA ILE A 163 -11.61 -1.05 29.94
C ILE A 163 -12.16 -2.38 29.41
N LYS A 164 -13.47 -2.47 29.13
CA LYS A 164 -14.09 -3.65 28.50
C LYS A 164 -13.65 -3.83 27.05
N ILE A 165 -13.35 -2.75 26.32
CA ILE A 165 -12.89 -2.79 24.92
C ILE A 165 -11.35 -2.92 24.81
N CYS A 166 -10.59 -2.47 25.80
CA CYS A 166 -9.13 -2.31 25.75
C CYS A 166 -8.45 -2.77 27.05
N GLY A 167 -8.08 -4.05 27.12
CA GLY A 167 -7.01 -4.50 28.04
C GLY A 167 -5.63 -3.88 27.73
N ASN A 168 -5.50 -3.21 26.57
CA ASN A 168 -4.35 -2.40 26.17
C ASN A 168 -4.84 -1.16 25.39
N THR A 169 -4.53 0.04 25.87
CA THR A 169 -4.94 1.33 25.29
C THR A 169 -4.53 1.48 23.82
N SER A 170 -3.45 0.82 23.37
CA SER A 170 -3.04 0.88 21.97
C SER A 170 -4.04 0.23 21.02
N ILE A 171 -4.82 -0.76 21.46
CA ILE A 171 -5.82 -1.46 20.64
C ILE A 171 -6.99 -0.54 20.27
N LEU A 172 -7.24 0.50 21.06
CA LEU A 172 -8.27 1.52 20.79
C LEU A 172 -8.10 2.14 19.39
N ILE A 173 -6.85 2.26 18.91
CA ILE A 173 -6.57 2.88 17.61
C ILE A 173 -7.30 2.16 16.48
N ASN A 174 -7.51 0.84 16.57
CA ASN A 174 -8.19 0.07 15.51
C ASN A 174 -9.66 0.43 15.34
N GLN A 175 -10.30 0.95 16.39
CA GLN A 175 -11.71 1.38 16.33
C GLN A 175 -11.87 2.79 15.72
N ILE A 176 -10.80 3.57 15.66
CA ILE A 176 -10.82 4.96 15.21
C ILE A 176 -10.35 5.01 13.75
N VAL A 177 -11.23 5.36 12.82
CA VAL A 177 -10.93 5.57 11.39
C VAL A 177 -11.18 7.04 11.01
N PRO A 178 -10.66 7.54 9.87
CA PRO A 178 -10.83 8.94 9.51
C PRO A 178 -12.29 9.42 9.47
N SER A 179 -13.23 8.56 9.08
CA SER A 179 -14.66 8.90 8.96
C SER A 179 -15.39 9.01 10.29
N ASN A 180 -14.93 8.35 11.35
CA ASN A 180 -15.55 8.40 12.69
C ASN A 180 -14.70 9.17 13.71
N PHE A 181 -13.60 9.79 13.28
CA PHE A 181 -12.62 10.41 14.17
C PHE A 181 -13.25 11.48 15.09
N ILE A 182 -14.12 12.33 14.56
CA ILE A 182 -14.77 13.41 15.34
C ILE A 182 -15.64 12.82 16.46
N GLU A 183 -16.39 11.76 16.17
CA GLU A 183 -17.23 11.07 17.14
C GLU A 183 -16.38 10.46 18.26
N TYR A 184 -15.32 9.74 17.90
CA TYR A 184 -14.40 9.14 18.88
C TYR A 184 -13.63 10.19 19.68
N TRP A 185 -13.21 11.30 19.07
CA TRP A 185 -12.56 12.40 19.78
C TRP A 185 -13.49 12.97 20.86
N ASN A 186 -14.76 13.17 20.54
CA ASN A 186 -15.77 13.66 21.49
C ASN A 186 -16.08 12.63 22.58
N LEU A 187 -16.10 11.33 22.25
CA LEU A 187 -16.27 10.25 23.20
C LEU A 187 -15.10 10.16 24.19
N LEU A 188 -13.87 10.41 23.74
CA LEU A 188 -12.67 10.39 24.57
C LEU A 188 -12.52 11.65 25.43
N ARG A 189 -13.10 12.79 25.01
CA ARG A 189 -12.95 14.10 25.67
C ARG A 189 -13.17 14.06 27.19
N PRO A 190 -14.20 13.40 27.76
CA PRO A 190 -14.40 13.35 29.21
C PRO A 190 -13.26 12.67 29.98
N LEU A 191 -12.53 11.76 29.32
CA LEU A 191 -11.45 10.93 29.87
C LEU A 191 -10.05 11.50 29.62
N MET A 192 -9.95 12.58 28.86
CA MET A 192 -8.68 13.27 28.64
C MET A 192 -8.22 13.96 29.93
N LYS A 193 -6.93 14.26 30.05
CA LYS A 193 -6.44 15.16 31.11
C LYS A 193 -7.04 16.56 30.93
N ASP A 194 -7.20 17.31 32.02
CA ASP A 194 -7.91 18.60 32.01
C ASP A 194 -7.30 19.62 31.02
N GLU A 195 -5.99 19.57 30.81
CA GLU A 195 -5.25 20.40 29.83
C GLU A 195 -5.67 20.16 28.37
N TYR A 196 -6.29 19.01 28.06
CA TYR A 196 -6.73 18.63 26.72
C TYR A 196 -8.26 18.60 26.55
N LYS A 197 -9.04 18.85 27.63
CA LYS A 197 -10.52 18.81 27.57
C LYS A 197 -11.14 20.00 26.87
N MET A 198 -10.49 21.15 26.97
CA MET A 198 -10.94 22.40 26.36
C MET A 198 -10.18 22.63 25.06
N ASP A 199 -10.89 23.09 24.03
CA ASP A 199 -10.27 23.43 22.75
C ASP A 199 -9.24 24.56 22.96
N GLY A 200 -8.07 24.38 22.36
CA GLY A 200 -6.91 25.26 22.55
C GLY A 200 -5.64 24.60 22.02
N SER A 201 -4.53 25.33 22.00
CA SER A 201 -3.29 24.92 21.31
C SER A 201 -2.80 23.51 21.69
N HIS A 202 -2.88 23.13 22.97
CA HIS A 202 -2.40 21.84 23.45
C HIS A 202 -3.33 20.68 23.04
N ALA A 203 -4.64 20.91 23.11
CA ALA A 203 -5.65 19.94 22.66
C ALA A 203 -5.62 19.77 21.13
N ASP A 204 -5.44 20.88 20.39
CA ASP A 204 -5.35 20.89 18.94
C ASP A 204 -4.13 20.12 18.44
N GLU A 205 -2.99 20.27 19.11
CA GLU A 205 -1.77 19.54 18.80
C GLU A 205 -1.98 18.03 18.94
N LYS A 206 -2.44 17.56 20.12
CA LYS A 206 -2.67 16.13 20.36
C LYS A 206 -3.76 15.55 19.46
N ARG A 207 -4.79 16.33 19.15
CA ARG A 207 -5.83 15.93 18.20
C ARG A 207 -5.25 15.72 16.81
N ASN A 208 -4.44 16.65 16.34
CA ASN A 208 -3.81 16.55 15.02
C ASN A 208 -2.82 15.37 14.98
N GLU A 209 -2.01 15.17 16.01
CA GLU A 209 -1.11 14.01 16.13
C GLU A 209 -1.88 12.68 16.06
N LEU A 210 -2.96 12.55 16.84
CA LEU A 210 -3.79 11.34 16.83
C LEU A 210 -4.47 11.14 15.48
N PHE A 211 -4.96 12.22 14.87
CA PHE A 211 -5.60 12.16 13.56
C PHE A 211 -4.63 11.71 12.46
N GLU A 212 -3.43 12.29 12.42
CA GLU A 212 -2.39 11.90 11.46
C GLU A 212 -2.00 10.43 11.63
N LEU A 213 -2.00 9.93 12.85
CA LEU A 213 -1.73 8.53 13.13
C LEU A 213 -2.85 7.61 12.62
N VAL A 214 -4.11 8.01 12.81
CA VAL A 214 -5.28 7.30 12.27
C VAL A 214 -5.26 7.27 10.74
N VAL A 215 -4.97 8.40 10.10
CA VAL A 215 -4.85 8.49 8.64
C VAL A 215 -3.68 7.64 8.13
N THR A 216 -2.56 7.63 8.83
CA THR A 216 -1.41 6.78 8.50
C THR A 216 -1.78 5.30 8.57
N ARG A 217 -2.50 4.88 9.62
CA ARG A 217 -2.98 3.49 9.75
C ARG A 217 -3.89 3.07 8.59
N ASP A 218 -4.85 3.92 8.23
CA ASP A 218 -5.76 3.68 7.09
C ASP A 218 -5.01 3.58 5.76
N ASN A 219 -4.04 4.49 5.54
CA ASN A 219 -3.19 4.48 4.34
C ASN A 219 -2.32 3.21 4.24
N VAL A 220 -1.83 2.68 5.37
CA VAL A 220 -1.12 1.39 5.38
C VAL A 220 -2.07 0.26 4.96
N GLY A 221 -3.31 0.26 5.44
CA GLY A 221 -4.32 -0.72 5.02
C GLY A 221 -4.60 -0.67 3.52
N GLU A 222 -4.78 0.54 2.96
CA GLU A 222 -4.95 0.76 1.52
C GLU A 222 -3.72 0.30 0.72
N ALA A 223 -2.51 0.64 1.19
CA ALA A 223 -1.27 0.27 0.53
C ALA A 223 -1.10 -1.25 0.47
N MET A 224 -1.45 -1.95 1.55
CA MET A 224 -1.38 -3.42 1.60
C MET A 224 -2.36 -4.07 0.64
N TRP A 225 -3.57 -3.53 0.49
CA TRP A 225 -4.50 -4.01 -0.55
C TRP A 225 -3.92 -3.86 -1.96
N TYR A 226 -3.31 -2.70 -2.26
CA TYR A 226 -2.66 -2.50 -3.55
C TYR A 226 -1.49 -3.45 -3.74
N ILE A 227 -0.61 -3.60 -2.74
CA ILE A 227 0.55 -4.48 -2.81
C ILE A 227 0.11 -5.93 -3.03
N TYR A 228 -0.81 -6.44 -2.21
CA TYR A 228 -1.31 -7.80 -2.31
C TYR A 228 -1.93 -8.08 -3.69
N THR A 229 -2.80 -7.19 -4.16
CA THR A 229 -3.48 -7.33 -5.45
C THR A 229 -2.49 -7.21 -6.61
N GLY A 230 -1.57 -6.25 -6.56
CA GLY A 230 -0.56 -6.04 -7.59
C GLY A 230 0.41 -7.21 -7.71
N LEU A 231 0.84 -7.81 -6.59
CA LEU A 231 1.66 -9.02 -6.60
C LEU A 231 0.92 -10.19 -7.26
N LEU A 232 -0.36 -10.41 -6.89
CA LEU A 232 -1.20 -11.43 -7.50
C LEU A 232 -1.32 -11.24 -9.02
N ILE A 233 -1.60 -10.01 -9.47
CA ILE A 233 -1.73 -9.70 -10.90
C ILE A 233 -0.40 -9.90 -11.62
N CYS A 234 0.71 -9.41 -11.07
CA CYS A 234 2.04 -9.65 -11.61
C CYS A 234 2.29 -11.15 -11.81
N SER A 235 1.98 -11.99 -10.82
CA SER A 235 2.12 -13.44 -10.93
C SER A 235 1.23 -14.04 -12.03
N ILE A 236 -0.04 -13.63 -12.12
CA ILE A 236 -0.96 -14.09 -13.16
C ILE A 236 -0.47 -13.70 -14.56
N VAL A 237 -0.09 -12.44 -14.74
CA VAL A 237 0.42 -11.92 -16.03
C VAL A 237 1.68 -12.67 -16.44
N GLN A 238 2.61 -12.89 -15.51
CA GLN A 238 3.84 -13.64 -15.80
C GLN A 238 3.56 -15.10 -16.16
N LEU A 239 2.61 -15.75 -15.48
CA LEU A 239 2.19 -17.10 -15.83
C LEU A 239 1.62 -17.14 -17.25
N LYS A 240 0.77 -16.16 -17.61
CA LYS A 240 0.20 -16.06 -18.97
C LYS A 240 1.27 -15.77 -20.02
N ILE A 241 2.22 -14.87 -19.74
CA ILE A 241 3.36 -14.62 -20.65
C ILE A 241 4.20 -15.88 -20.81
N SER A 242 4.48 -16.60 -19.72
CA SER A 242 5.34 -17.79 -19.73
C SER A 242 4.70 -19.00 -20.43
N THR A 243 3.39 -19.18 -20.30
CA THR A 243 2.64 -20.29 -20.93
C THR A 243 2.18 -19.99 -22.36
N ARG A 244 2.20 -18.73 -22.78
CA ARG A 244 1.81 -18.31 -24.12
C ARG A 244 2.75 -18.87 -25.20
N ALA A 245 2.14 -19.36 -26.28
CA ALA A 245 2.82 -19.63 -27.55
C ALA A 245 3.13 -18.34 -28.30
N CYS A 246 4.33 -18.25 -28.88
CA CYS A 246 4.75 -17.11 -29.69
C CYS A 246 4.20 -17.27 -31.12
N MET A 247 3.56 -16.21 -31.64
CA MET A 247 3.13 -16.19 -33.03
C MET A 247 4.34 -15.87 -33.91
N THR A 248 4.79 -16.84 -34.69
CA THR A 248 5.96 -16.68 -35.57
C THR A 248 5.52 -16.18 -36.95
N ASN A 249 5.97 -14.98 -37.33
CA ASN A 249 5.95 -14.53 -38.72
C ASN A 249 7.08 -15.26 -39.49
N PRO A 250 6.90 -15.68 -40.75
CA PRO A 250 7.97 -16.25 -41.59
C PRO A 250 9.30 -15.47 -41.55
N LYS A 251 9.26 -14.13 -41.51
CA LYS A 251 10.48 -13.30 -41.36
C LYS A 251 11.19 -13.51 -40.02
N GLN A 252 10.42 -13.70 -38.96
CA GLN A 252 10.95 -13.95 -37.62
C GLN A 252 11.55 -15.36 -37.51
N ILE A 253 10.96 -16.35 -38.21
CA ILE A 253 11.52 -17.71 -38.27
C ILE A 253 12.89 -17.68 -38.94
N ALA A 254 13.01 -17.01 -40.09
CA ALA A 254 14.28 -16.86 -40.79
C ALA A 254 15.34 -16.18 -39.91
N LYS A 255 14.96 -15.10 -39.21
CA LYS A 255 15.85 -14.38 -38.29
C LYS A 255 16.30 -15.26 -37.11
N ASN A 256 15.37 -15.99 -36.48
CA ASN A 256 15.70 -16.88 -35.37
C ASN A 256 16.63 -18.02 -35.82
N TYR A 257 16.41 -18.56 -37.02
CA TYR A 257 17.28 -19.59 -37.59
C TYR A 257 18.70 -19.06 -37.83
N GLN A 258 18.82 -17.85 -38.38
CA GLN A 258 20.13 -17.23 -38.58
C GLN A 258 20.86 -16.98 -37.26
N ASN A 259 20.17 -16.44 -36.25
CA ASN A 259 20.75 -16.23 -34.92
C ASN A 259 21.25 -17.54 -34.29
N TYR A 260 20.50 -18.64 -34.47
CA TYR A 260 20.92 -19.97 -33.98
C TYR A 260 22.23 -20.43 -34.65
N LEU A 261 22.35 -20.26 -35.97
CA LEU A 261 23.58 -20.60 -36.69
C LEU A 261 24.77 -19.76 -36.20
N ASP A 262 24.56 -18.46 -36.01
CA ASP A 262 25.60 -17.54 -35.54
C ASP A 262 26.06 -17.87 -34.11
N GLU A 263 25.13 -18.21 -33.21
CA GLU A 263 25.43 -18.67 -31.85
C GLU A 263 26.20 -19.99 -31.85
N GLN A 264 25.84 -20.93 -32.73
CA GLN A 264 26.52 -22.20 -32.86
C GLN A 264 27.98 -22.01 -33.32
N ILE A 265 28.19 -21.18 -34.34
CA ILE A 265 29.54 -20.83 -34.83
C ILE A 265 30.38 -20.18 -33.72
N ALA A 266 29.79 -19.25 -32.95
CA ALA A 266 30.48 -18.58 -31.85
C ALA A 266 30.83 -19.54 -30.70
N SER A 267 29.94 -20.48 -30.39
CA SER A 267 30.18 -21.51 -29.36
C SER A 267 31.29 -22.47 -29.80
N ASP A 268 31.25 -22.94 -31.04
CA ASP A 268 32.27 -23.84 -31.61
C ASP A 268 33.65 -23.16 -31.66
N ALA A 269 33.70 -21.86 -31.99
CA ALA A 269 34.93 -21.09 -31.97
C ALA A 269 35.50 -20.96 -30.55
N LYS A 270 34.66 -20.70 -29.54
CA LYS A 270 35.06 -20.67 -28.12
C LYS A 270 35.56 -22.03 -27.64
N GLN A 271 34.87 -23.12 -28.04
CA GLN A 271 35.26 -24.47 -27.65
C GLN A 271 36.61 -24.85 -28.27
N LYS A 272 36.83 -24.53 -29.55
CA LYS A 272 38.12 -24.75 -30.23
C LYS A 272 39.27 -23.98 -29.55
N GLN A 273 39.04 -22.72 -29.17
CA GLN A 273 40.03 -21.94 -28.41
C GLN A 273 40.34 -22.60 -27.05
N ALA A 274 39.33 -23.03 -26.30
CA ALA A 274 39.50 -23.69 -25.00
C ALA A 274 40.23 -25.05 -25.08
N THR A 275 40.03 -25.83 -26.16
CA THR A 275 40.76 -27.10 -26.36
C THR A 275 42.17 -26.92 -26.93
N SER A 276 42.51 -25.73 -27.44
CA SER A 276 43.83 -25.46 -28.05
C SER A 276 44.92 -25.05 -27.06
N THR A 277 44.57 -24.74 -25.80
CA THR A 277 45.55 -24.45 -24.75
C THR A 277 46.19 -25.73 -24.22
N VAL A 278 47.42 -26.01 -24.66
CA VAL A 278 48.24 -27.11 -24.15
C VAL A 278 48.84 -26.71 -22.79
N TYR A 279 48.60 -27.50 -21.74
CA TYR A 279 49.26 -27.32 -20.44
C TYR A 279 50.65 -27.97 -20.49
N THR A 280 51.70 -27.17 -20.45
CA THR A 280 53.07 -27.67 -20.23
C THR A 280 53.23 -27.99 -18.75
N ILE A 281 53.30 -29.28 -18.41
CA ILE A 281 53.68 -29.72 -17.06
C ILE A 281 55.21 -29.67 -17.01
N THR A 282 55.75 -28.72 -16.24
CA THR A 282 57.18 -28.67 -15.91
C THR A 282 57.44 -29.69 -14.80
N ASN A 283 58.20 -30.76 -15.12
CA ASN A 283 58.75 -31.70 -14.14
C ASN A 283 59.86 -31.06 -13.31
#